data_AF-A0A2V4E3S1-F1
#
_entry.id   AF-A0A2V4E3S1-F1
#
_cell.length_a   1.000
_cell.length_b   1.000
_cell.length_c   1.000
_cell.angle_alpha   90.00
_cell.angle_beta   90.00
_cell.angle_gamma   90.00
#
_symmetry.space_group_name_H-M   'P 1'
#
loop_
_entity.id
_entity.type
_entity.pdbx_description
1 polymer ?
#
loop_
_entity_poly.entity_id
_entity_poly.type
_entity_poly.pdbx_seq_one_letter_code
_entity_poly.pdbx_strand_id
1 'polypeptide(L)' 'MDLFDFIVEQVTELTDIDAASITRDTPLSELDLVSLDYVSIEVALKKKYGLAVNMAELAQKQISSVGDFVDYLSQSLKA' A
#
# COMPACT_ATOMS: atom_id res chain seq x y z
N MET A 1 8.05 12.82 -3.97
CA MET A 1 7.71 11.40 -4.07
C MET A 1 6.39 11.24 -3.37
N ASP A 2 5.36 10.96 -4.16
CA ASP A 2 4.00 10.86 -3.68
C ASP A 2 3.79 9.52 -2.97
N LEU A 3 2.72 9.44 -2.17
CA LEU A 3 2.38 8.22 -1.44
C LEU A 3 2.12 7.05 -2.39
N PHE A 4 1.52 7.32 -3.55
CA PHE A 4 1.34 6.33 -4.61
C PHE A 4 2.68 5.75 -5.07
N ASP A 5 3.63 6.60 -5.48
CA ASP A 5 4.95 6.16 -5.93
C ASP A 5 5.66 5.32 -4.87
N PHE A 6 5.52 5.69 -3.59
CA PHE A 6 6.08 4.91 -2.50
C PHE A 6 5.46 3.53 -2.38
N ILE A 7 4.13 3.42 -2.44
CA ILE A 7 3.46 2.13 -2.39
C ILE A 7 3.86 1.28 -3.59
N VAL A 8 3.87 1.87 -4.80
CA VAL A 8 4.32 1.16 -6.00
C VAL A 8 5.74 0.63 -5.81
N GLU A 9 6.68 1.45 -5.35
CA GLU A 9 8.05 1.03 -5.06
C GLU A 9 8.09 -0.14 -4.07
N GLN A 10 7.40 -0.03 -2.92
CA GLN A 10 7.37 -1.12 -1.94
C GLN A 10 6.76 -2.39 -2.50
N VAL A 11 5.68 -2.30 -3.26
CA VAL A 11 5.05 -3.48 -3.90
C VAL A 11 6.01 -4.10 -4.90
N THR A 12 6.69 -3.31 -5.74
CA THR A 12 7.67 -3.83 -6.70
C THR A 12 8.95 -4.39 -6.06
N GLU A 13 9.27 -3.97 -4.83
CA GLU A 13 10.38 -4.55 -4.08
C GLU A 13 10.00 -5.87 -3.40
N LEU A 14 8.73 -6.00 -3.00
CA LEU A 14 8.19 -7.17 -2.31
C LEU A 14 7.66 -8.25 -3.27
N THR A 15 7.31 -7.86 -4.49
CA THR A 15 6.68 -8.70 -5.51
C THR A 15 7.45 -8.58 -6.82
N ASP A 16 7.35 -9.58 -7.69
CA ASP A 16 7.95 -9.53 -9.04
C ASP A 16 7.12 -8.71 -10.06
N ILE A 17 6.26 -7.80 -9.58
CA ILE A 17 5.39 -6.99 -10.43
C ILE A 17 6.12 -5.71 -10.84
N ASP A 18 6.08 -5.39 -12.13
CA ASP A 18 6.67 -4.17 -12.66
C ASP A 18 5.85 -2.93 -12.28
N ALA A 19 6.55 -1.86 -11.88
CA ALA A 19 5.94 -0.61 -11.43
C ALA A 19 5.06 0.02 -12.52
N ALA A 20 5.41 -0.15 -13.79
CA ALA A 20 4.62 0.34 -14.92
C ALA A 20 3.28 -0.39 -15.09
N SER A 21 3.13 -1.57 -14.50
CA SER A 21 1.88 -2.35 -14.51
C SER A 21 0.97 -2.02 -13.33
N ILE A 22 1.47 -1.29 -12.33
CA ILE A 22 0.70 -0.90 -11.14
C ILE A 22 0.06 0.46 -11.39
N THR A 23 -1.26 0.47 -11.41
CA THR A 23 -2.08 1.68 -11.58
C THR A 23 -3.02 1.85 -10.39
N ARG A 24 -3.69 2.99 -10.28
CA ARG A 24 -4.68 3.20 -9.21
C ARG A 24 -5.88 2.26 -9.32
N ASP A 25 -6.22 1.83 -10.53
CA ASP A 25 -7.31 0.88 -10.77
C ASP A 25 -6.89 -0.58 -10.57
N THR A 26 -5.59 -0.86 -10.42
CA THR A 26 -5.09 -2.22 -10.21
C THR A 26 -5.65 -2.78 -8.90
N PRO A 27 -6.27 -3.97 -8.92
CA PRO A 27 -6.77 -4.62 -7.72
C PRO A 27 -5.62 -5.02 -6.79
N LEU A 28 -5.77 -4.85 -5.48
CA LEU A 28 -4.77 -5.34 -4.51
C LEU A 28 -4.59 -6.86 -4.59
N SER A 29 -5.65 -7.58 -4.96
CA SER A 29 -5.60 -9.04 -5.17
C SER A 29 -4.71 -9.45 -6.34
N GLU A 30 -4.47 -8.57 -7.31
CA GLU A 30 -3.54 -8.83 -8.42
C GLU A 30 -2.08 -8.60 -8.01
N LEU A 31 -1.85 -7.92 -6.88
CA LEU A 31 -0.51 -7.67 -6.36
C LEU A 31 0.10 -8.86 -5.62
N ASP A 32 -0.67 -9.94 -5.41
CA ASP A 32 -0.28 -11.15 -4.67
C ASP A 32 0.38 -10.88 -3.31
N LEU A 33 -0.01 -9.77 -2.66
CA LEU A 33 0.53 -9.38 -1.36
C LEU A 33 0.06 -10.35 -0.28
N VAL A 34 1.00 -10.94 0.43
CA VAL A 34 0.74 -11.79 1.59
C VAL A 34 0.84 -10.99 2.90
N SER A 35 0.36 -11.57 4.00
CA SER A 35 0.34 -10.92 5.33
C SER A 35 1.68 -10.31 5.75
N LEU A 36 2.81 -10.91 5.34
CA LEU A 36 4.15 -10.41 5.67
C LEU A 36 4.53 -9.15 4.87
N ASP A 37 4.03 -9.01 3.64
CA ASP A 37 4.27 -7.84 2.80
C ASP A 37 3.56 -6.63 3.38
N TYR A 38 2.31 -6.80 3.81
CA TYR A 38 1.55 -5.77 4.51
C TYR A 38 2.27 -5.26 5.75
N VAL A 39 2.83 -6.15 6.58
CA VAL A 39 3.63 -5.76 7.75
C VAL A 39 4.88 -4.98 7.33
N SER A 40 5.53 -5.38 6.24
CA SER A 40 6.72 -4.68 5.72
C SER A 40 6.38 -3.27 5.24
N ILE A 41 5.29 -3.11 4.49
CA ILE A 41 4.78 -1.81 4.04
C ILE A 41 4.39 -0.94 5.24
N GLU A 42 3.74 -1.49 6.27
CA GLU A 42 3.39 -0.77 7.49
C GLU A 42 4.62 -0.20 8.20
N VAL A 43 5.66 -1.01 8.38
CA VAL A 43 6.93 -0.59 8.98
C VAL A 43 7.60 0.49 8.13
N ALA A 44 7.56 0.36 6.80
CA ALA A 44 8.14 1.32 5.88
C ALA A 44 7.39 2.67 5.92
N LEU A 45 6.06 2.64 5.93
CA LEU A 45 5.19 3.83 6.11
C LEU A 45 5.45 4.52 7.44
N LYS A 46 5.56 3.76 8.53
CA LYS A 46 5.87 4.31 9.85
C LYS A 46 7.24 4.97 9.90
N LYS A 47 8.24 4.38 9.25
CA LYS A 47 9.60 4.96 9.19
C LYS A 47 9.67 6.21 8.31
N LYS A 48 9.01 6.21 7.15
CA LYS A 48 9.12 7.28 6.15
C LYS A 48 8.17 8.45 6.42
N TYR A 49 6.94 8.14 6.83
CA TYR A 49 5.87 9.12 7.01
C TYR A 49 5.43 9.28 8.47
N GLY A 50 5.98 8.49 9.42
CA GLY A 50 5.54 8.51 10.81
C GLY A 50 4.17 7.89 11.04
N LEU A 51 3.63 7.21 10.03
CA LEU A 51 2.24 6.80 9.98
C LEU A 51 2.05 5.39 10.55
N ALA A 52 1.30 5.28 11.63
CA ALA A 52 0.94 4.00 12.24
C ALA A 52 -0.39 3.52 11.65
N VAL A 53 -0.31 2.84 10.51
CA VAL A 53 -1.45 2.11 9.92
C VAL A 53 -1.54 0.76 10.60
N ASN A 54 -2.74 0.17 10.65
CA ASN A 54 -2.89 -1.26 10.85
C ASN A 54 -3.39 -1.89 9.55
N MET A 55 -2.51 -2.56 8.82
CA MET A 55 -2.88 -3.20 7.56
C MET A 55 -3.85 -4.38 7.75
N ALA A 56 -3.91 -4.96 8.96
CA ALA A 56 -4.91 -5.99 9.26
C ALA A 56 -6.33 -5.43 9.31
N GLU A 57 -6.51 -4.15 9.66
CA GLU A 57 -7.81 -3.47 9.57
C GLU A 57 -8.15 -3.11 8.11
N LEU A 58 -7.14 -2.97 7.25
CA LEU A 58 -7.35 -2.73 5.83
C LEU A 58 -7.94 -3.92 5.10
N ALA A 59 -7.58 -5.15 5.49
CA ALA A 59 -8.26 -6.35 4.99
C ALA A 59 -9.75 -6.40 5.38
N GLN A 60 -10.17 -5.64 6.41
CA GLN A 60 -11.57 -5.54 6.83
C GLN A 60 -12.30 -4.38 6.16
N LYS A 61 -11.58 -3.31 5.79
CA LYS A 61 -12.12 -2.25 4.95
C LYS A 61 -12.15 -2.79 3.51
N GLN A 62 -13.21 -2.51 2.74
CA GLN A 62 -13.34 -3.02 1.37
C GLN A 62 -12.39 -2.32 0.38
N ILE A 63 -11.10 -2.22 0.73
CA ILE A 63 -10.07 -1.70 -0.15
C ILE A 63 -9.82 -2.76 -1.22
N SER A 64 -10.25 -2.44 -2.43
CA SER A 64 -10.20 -3.37 -3.55
C SER A 64 -9.08 -3.02 -4.51
N SER A 65 -8.71 -1.74 -4.61
CA SER A 65 -7.72 -1.21 -5.54
C SER A 65 -6.55 -0.52 -4.85
N VAL A 66 -5.44 -0.37 -5.57
CA VAL A 66 -4.26 0.42 -5.13
C VAL A 66 -4.63 1.88 -4.89
N GLY A 67 -5.53 2.43 -5.71
CA GLY A 67 -6.02 3.80 -5.56
C GLY A 67 -6.72 4.00 -4.22
N ASP A 68 -7.65 3.11 -3.88
CA ASP A 68 -8.35 3.13 -2.58
C ASP A 68 -7.37 3.01 -1.41
N PHE A 69 -6.37 2.15 -1.56
CA PHE A 69 -5.34 1.95 -0.55
C PHE A 69 -4.53 3.23 -0.30
N VAL A 70 -4.06 3.87 -1.36
CA VAL A 70 -3.31 5.13 -1.26
C VAL A 70 -4.18 6.25 -0.70
N ASP A 71 -5.44 6.35 -1.11
CA ASP A 71 -6.35 7.37 -0.58
C ASP A 71 -6.62 7.16 0.91
N TYR A 72 -6.79 5.92 1.35
CA TYR A 72 -6.92 5.58 2.76
C TYR A 72 -5.71 6.02 3.60
N LEU A 73 -4.50 5.70 3.11
CA LEU A 73 -3.27 6.09 3.76
C LEU A 73 -3.11 7.62 3.77
N SER A 74 -3.48 8.29 2.69
CA SER A 74 -3.43 9.75 2.61
C SER A 74 -4.41 10.44 3.57
N GLN A 75 -5.56 9.84 3.85
CA GLN A 75 -6.49 10.36 4.86
C GLN A 75 -5.89 10.25 6.26
N SER A 76 -5.20 9.15 6.54
CA SER A 76 -4.54 8.92 7.83
C SER A 76 -3.34 9.85 8.04
N LEU A 77 -2.70 10.33 6.96
CA LEU A 77 -1.60 11.31 7.01
C LEU A 77 -2.08 12.73 7.34
N LYS A 78 -3.35 13.05 7.05
CA LYS A 78 -3.95 14.37 7.29
C LYS A 78 -4.60 14.49 8.67
N ALA A 79 -4.66 13.40 9.43
CA ALA A 79 -5.33 13.31 10.73
C ALA A 79 -4.40 13.64 11.91
#